data_AF-A0A7V9TEG5-F1
#
_entry.id   AF-A0A7V9TEG5-F1
#
_cell.length_a   1.000
_cell.length_b   1.000
_cell.length_c   1.000
_cell.angle_alpha   90.00
_cell.angle_beta   90.00
_cell.angle_gamma   90.00
#
_symmetry.space_group_name_H-M   'P 1'
#
loop_
_entity.id
_entity.type
_entity.pdbx_description
1 polymer ?
#
loop_
_entity_poly.entity_id
_entity_poly.type
_entity_poly.pdbx_seq_one_letter_code
_entity_poly.pdbx_strand_id
1 'polypeptide(L)'
;MRQNLQPPVTIESIRAAHRARSRDVRSRLAEFRGVRQKGSDGRLWEELVFCIFTAGASARMGLRSIEAVRPLLGAGTHQDLANALTGVHRYPRARSGYIVVTRDYLNTECGMRLRERLE
;
A
#
# COMPACT_ATOMS: atom_id res chain seq x y z
N MET A 1 -2.83 35.71 0.09
CA MET A 1 -2.27 34.38 0.46
C MET A 1 -0.80 34.55 0.82
N ARG A 2 -0.42 34.36 2.08
CA ARG A 2 1.01 34.26 2.43
C ARG A 2 1.48 32.88 2.00
N GLN A 3 2.29 32.79 0.94
CA GLN A 3 3.02 31.57 0.65
C GLN A 3 3.98 31.36 1.81
N ASN A 4 3.73 30.34 2.64
CA ASN A 4 4.74 29.81 3.55
C ASN A 4 5.85 29.22 2.67
N LEU A 5 6.81 30.06 2.28
CA LEU A 5 8.03 29.64 1.63
C LEU A 5 8.82 28.83 2.67
N GLN A 6 8.58 27.52 2.70
CA GLN A 6 9.49 26.63 3.38
C GLN A 6 10.88 26.83 2.75
N PRO A 7 11.94 26.88 3.57
CA PRO A 7 13.29 26.99 3.04
C PRO A 7 13.53 25.84 2.04
N PRO A 8 14.36 26.09 1.00
CA PRO A 8 14.67 25.06 0.02
C PRO A 8 15.25 23.83 0.71
N VAL A 9 14.91 22.65 0.18
CA VAL A 9 15.47 21.39 0.68
C VAL A 9 16.96 21.36 0.33
N THR A 10 17.83 21.23 1.34
CA THR A 10 19.29 21.14 1.17
C THR A 10 19.78 19.78 1.65
N ILE A 11 21.01 19.42 1.30
CA ILE A 11 21.65 18.19 1.79
C ILE A 11 21.74 18.21 3.33
N GLU A 12 22.05 19.38 3.90
CA GLU A 12 22.14 19.58 5.35
C GLU A 12 20.78 19.36 6.02
N SER A 13 19.70 19.91 5.43
CA SER A 13 18.36 19.76 6.00
C SER A 13 17.85 18.32 5.88
N ILE A 14 18.15 17.61 4.78
CA ILE A 14 17.88 16.18 4.64
C ILE A 14 18.66 15.38 5.69
N ARG A 15 19.97 15.62 5.84
CA ARG A 15 20.81 14.93 6.83
C ARG A 15 20.32 15.18 8.26
N ALA A 16 19.92 16.40 8.59
CA ALA A 16 19.35 16.75 9.89
C ALA A 16 18.03 16.03 10.15
N ALA A 17 17.10 16.07 9.18
CA ALA A 17 15.82 15.37 9.27
C ALA A 17 16.00 13.85 9.39
N HIS A 18 16.93 13.27 8.63
CA HIS A 18 17.29 11.85 8.74
C HIS A 18 17.84 11.54 10.13
N ARG A 19 18.82 12.30 10.65
CA ARG A 19 19.35 12.08 12.02
C ARG A 19 18.23 12.07 13.06
N ALA A 20 17.35 13.07 13.00
CA ALA A 20 16.22 13.22 13.92
C ALA A 20 15.21 12.06 13.85
N ARG A 21 15.02 11.43 12.68
CA ARG A 21 14.03 10.35 12.46
C ARG A 21 14.67 8.99 12.19
N SER A 22 15.98 8.87 12.40
CA SER A 22 16.77 7.73 11.92
C SER A 22 16.31 6.42 12.56
N ARG A 23 15.86 6.48 13.82
CA ARG A 23 15.27 5.34 14.54
C ARG A 23 14.00 4.85 13.83
N ASP A 24 13.08 5.75 13.54
CA ASP A 24 11.80 5.41 12.90
C ASP A 24 12.00 4.88 11.48
N VAL A 25 12.90 5.51 10.72
CA VAL A 25 13.29 5.04 9.37
C VAL A 25 13.85 3.63 9.44
N ARG A 26 14.80 3.35 10.35
CA ARG A 26 15.37 2.01 10.53
C ARG A 26 14.32 0.98 10.97
N SER A 27 13.41 1.36 11.86
CA SER A 27 12.30 0.50 12.28
C SER A 27 11.41 0.13 11.10
N ARG A 28 10.97 1.12 10.31
CA ARG A 28 10.12 0.88 9.14
C ARG A 28 10.82 0.04 8.07
N LEU A 29 12.11 0.27 7.83
CA LEU A 29 12.91 -0.57 6.92
C LEU A 29 13.04 -2.02 7.45
N ALA A 30 13.11 -2.22 8.76
CA ALA A 30 13.12 -3.56 9.34
C ALA A 30 11.77 -4.27 9.16
N GLU A 31 10.65 -3.55 9.29
CA GLU A 31 9.31 -4.08 8.99
C GLU A 31 9.20 -4.53 7.51
N PHE A 32 9.66 -3.72 6.56
CA PHE A 32 9.68 -4.09 5.13
C PHE A 32 10.54 -5.33 4.87
N ARG A 33 11.73 -5.41 5.49
CA ARG A 33 12.56 -6.63 5.42
C ARG A 33 11.85 -7.84 6.00
N GLY A 34 11.13 -7.68 7.11
CA GLY A 34 10.33 -8.73 7.73
C GLY A 34 9.26 -9.28 6.79
N VAL A 35 8.52 -8.41 6.10
CA VAL A 35 7.55 -8.81 5.07
C VAL A 35 8.24 -9.58 3.93
N ARG A 36 9.37 -9.08 3.43
CA ARG A 36 10.12 -9.77 2.37
C ARG A 36 10.61 -11.13 2.81
N GLN A 37 11.06 -11.31 4.04
CA GLN A 37 11.65 -12.58 4.50
C GLN A 37 10.61 -13.60 4.98
N LYS A 38 9.53 -13.15 5.61
CA LYS A 38 8.63 -14.01 6.40
C LYS A 38 7.14 -13.82 6.08
N GLY A 39 6.78 -12.87 5.22
CA GLY A 39 5.38 -12.63 4.87
C GLY A 39 4.74 -13.84 4.19
N SER A 40 3.49 -14.15 4.54
CA SER A 40 2.68 -15.08 3.75
C SER A 40 2.29 -14.47 2.40
N ASP A 41 1.79 -15.29 1.47
CA ASP A 41 1.24 -14.80 0.21
C ASP A 41 0.11 -13.78 0.42
N GLY A 42 -0.78 -14.04 1.39
CA GLY A 42 -1.83 -13.09 1.77
C GLY A 42 -1.26 -11.75 2.27
N ARG A 43 -0.15 -11.78 3.01
CA ARG A 43 0.53 -10.55 3.45
C ARG A 43 1.17 -9.80 2.29
N LEU A 44 1.80 -10.50 1.34
CA LEU A 44 2.35 -9.91 0.12
C LEU A 44 1.25 -9.31 -0.76
N TRP A 45 0.12 -10.01 -0.90
CA TRP A 45 -1.06 -9.53 -1.60
C TRP A 45 -1.58 -8.23 -0.99
N GLU A 46 -1.71 -8.17 0.34
CA GLU A 46 -2.14 -6.95 1.02
C GLU A 46 -1.20 -5.76 0.75
N GLU A 47 0.12 -5.96 0.73
CA GLU A 47 1.09 -4.92 0.40
C GLU A 47 0.97 -4.45 -1.06
N LEU A 48 0.73 -5.37 -2.00
CA LEU A 48 0.46 -5.01 -3.39
C LEU A 48 -0.83 -4.18 -3.51
N VAL A 49 -1.89 -4.57 -2.81
CA VAL A 49 -3.14 -3.81 -2.79
C VAL A 49 -2.94 -2.42 -2.16
N PHE A 50 -2.08 -2.31 -1.14
CA PHE A 50 -1.72 -1.02 -0.55
C PHE A 50 -1.04 -0.10 -1.60
N CYS A 51 -0.14 -0.65 -2.40
CA CYS A 51 0.47 0.07 -3.53
C CYS A 51 -0.58 0.52 -4.56
N ILE A 52 -1.54 -0.33 -4.90
CA ILE A 52 -2.66 0.02 -5.81
C ILE A 52 -3.45 1.20 -5.25
N PHE A 53 -3.77 1.21 -3.95
CA PHE A 53 -4.49 2.32 -3.32
C PHE A 53 -3.70 3.61 -3.27
N THR A 54 -2.38 3.55 -3.08
CA THR A 54 -1.56 4.76 -2.95
C THR A 54 -1.20 5.41 -4.29
N ALA A 55 -1.46 4.77 -5.43
CA ALA A 55 -1.37 5.41 -6.74
C ALA A 55 -2.31 6.64 -6.79
N GLY A 56 -1.75 7.85 -6.88
CA GLY A 56 -2.53 9.10 -6.87
C GLY A 56 -3.29 9.38 -5.55
N ALA A 57 -2.88 8.78 -4.44
CA ALA A 57 -3.47 9.00 -3.12
C ALA A 57 -2.40 9.01 -2.00
N SER A 58 -2.74 9.55 -0.83
CA SER A 58 -1.83 9.55 0.32
C SER A 58 -1.66 8.16 0.94
N ALA A 59 -0.50 7.89 1.55
CA ALA A 59 -0.26 6.67 2.32
C ALA A 59 -1.33 6.45 3.41
N ARG A 60 -1.74 7.51 4.12
CA ARG A 60 -2.80 7.45 5.12
C ARG A 60 -4.15 7.00 4.55
N MET A 61 -4.49 7.43 3.33
CA MET A 61 -5.70 6.96 2.65
C MET A 61 -5.56 5.50 2.24
N GLY A 62 -4.39 5.08 1.75
CA GLY A 62 -4.10 3.70 1.41
C GLY A 62 -4.26 2.75 2.60
N LEU A 63 -3.74 3.11 3.78
CA LEU A 63 -3.87 2.31 5.01
C LEU A 63 -5.35 2.11 5.41
N ARG A 64 -6.13 3.20 5.46
CA ARG A 64 -7.58 3.10 5.75
C ARG A 64 -8.34 2.28 4.71
N SER A 65 -7.90 2.35 3.45
CA SER A 65 -8.51 1.56 2.37
C SER A 65 -8.25 0.07 2.56
N ILE A 66 -7.02 -0.31 2.93
CA ILE A 66 -6.70 -1.70 3.31
C ILE A 66 -7.56 -2.17 4.47
N GLU A 67 -7.67 -1.38 5.54
CA GLU A 67 -8.53 -1.72 6.69
C GLU A 67 -9.97 -1.98 6.27
N ALA A 68 -10.54 -1.14 5.39
CA ALA A 68 -11.91 -1.28 4.92
C ALA A 68 -12.16 -2.54 4.08
N VAL A 69 -11.18 -2.97 3.27
CA VAL A 69 -11.37 -4.10 2.34
C VAL A 69 -10.72 -5.40 2.79
N ARG A 70 -9.97 -5.43 3.90
CA ARG A 70 -9.19 -6.59 4.36
C ARG A 70 -9.99 -7.91 4.35
N PRO A 71 -11.25 -7.97 4.83
CA PRO A 71 -12.05 -9.21 4.81
C PRO A 71 -12.44 -9.67 3.39
N LEU A 72 -12.37 -8.78 2.41
CA LEU A 72 -12.83 -8.97 1.03
C LEU A 72 -11.68 -9.27 0.06
N LEU A 73 -10.42 -9.14 0.48
CA LEU A 73 -9.27 -9.27 -0.43
C LEU A 73 -9.17 -10.63 -1.13
N GLY A 74 -9.61 -11.70 -0.45
CA GLY A 74 -9.56 -13.07 -0.99
C GLY A 74 -10.61 -13.36 -2.06
N ALA A 75 -11.84 -12.87 -1.90
CA ALA A 75 -12.97 -13.30 -2.72
C ALA A 75 -14.03 -12.22 -3.02
N GLY A 76 -13.92 -11.03 -2.43
CA GLY A 76 -14.88 -9.94 -2.63
C GLY A 76 -15.02 -9.58 -4.10
N THR A 77 -16.24 -9.31 -4.54
CA THR A 77 -16.53 -8.87 -5.90
C THR A 77 -16.07 -7.43 -6.10
N HIS A 78 -16.08 -6.95 -7.35
CA HIS A 78 -15.87 -5.53 -7.64
C HIS A 78 -16.83 -4.67 -6.81
N GLN A 79 -18.12 -5.04 -6.77
CA GLN A 79 -19.13 -4.26 -6.06
C GLN A 79 -18.90 -4.25 -4.55
N ASP A 80 -18.55 -5.38 -3.93
CA ASP A 80 -18.26 -5.45 -2.49
C ASP A 80 -17.11 -4.52 -2.11
N LEU A 81 -16.02 -4.60 -2.88
CA LEU A 81 -14.85 -3.75 -2.68
C LEU A 81 -15.19 -2.27 -2.90
N ALA A 82 -15.97 -1.95 -3.94
CA ALA A 82 -16.32 -0.57 -4.27
C ALA A 82 -17.22 0.05 -3.18
N ASN A 83 -18.14 -0.74 -2.62
CA ASN A 83 -18.96 -0.34 -1.49
C ASN A 83 -18.10 -0.09 -0.25
N ALA A 84 -17.21 -1.01 0.10
CA ALA A 84 -16.30 -0.85 1.25
C ALA A 84 -15.36 0.37 1.11
N LEU A 85 -14.98 0.73 -0.12
CA LEU A 85 -14.13 1.90 -0.39
C LEU A 85 -14.89 3.22 -0.47
N THR A 86 -16.22 3.21 -0.54
CA THR A 86 -17.02 4.42 -0.66
C THR A 86 -16.89 5.27 0.60
N GLY A 87 -16.49 6.54 0.43
CA GLY A 87 -16.18 7.45 1.54
C GLY A 87 -14.80 7.24 2.17
N VAL A 88 -14.10 6.14 1.86
CA VAL A 88 -12.75 5.84 2.38
C VAL A 88 -11.66 6.22 1.37
N HIS A 89 -11.89 5.91 0.09
CA HIS A 89 -10.96 6.16 -1.00
C HIS A 89 -11.57 7.08 -2.07
N ARG A 90 -10.73 7.90 -2.73
CA ARG A 90 -11.19 8.86 -3.76
C ARG A 90 -11.71 8.18 -5.03
N TYR A 91 -11.21 6.99 -5.33
CA TYR A 91 -11.50 6.24 -6.55
C TYR A 91 -12.01 4.81 -6.24
N PRO A 92 -13.18 4.65 -5.59
CA PRO A 92 -13.64 3.36 -5.11
C PRO A 92 -13.81 2.35 -6.25
N ARG A 93 -14.55 2.71 -7.31
CA ARG A 93 -14.79 1.83 -8.47
C ARG A 93 -13.50 1.43 -9.18
N ALA A 94 -12.67 2.39 -9.57
CA ALA A 94 -11.44 2.10 -10.31
C ALA A 94 -10.47 1.21 -9.51
N ARG A 95 -10.29 1.48 -8.20
CA ARG A 95 -9.40 0.68 -7.36
C ARG A 95 -9.93 -0.73 -7.13
N SER A 96 -11.23 -0.89 -6.93
CA SER A 96 -11.85 -2.21 -6.86
C SER A 96 -11.63 -3.02 -8.14
N GLY A 97 -11.79 -2.38 -9.31
CA GLY A 97 -11.50 -3.03 -10.59
C GLY A 97 -10.06 -3.53 -10.69
N TYR A 98 -9.08 -2.71 -10.32
CA TYR A 98 -7.67 -3.13 -10.33
C TYR A 98 -7.38 -4.29 -9.38
N ILE A 99 -7.99 -4.30 -8.19
CA ILE A 99 -7.84 -5.41 -7.24
C ILE A 99 -8.37 -6.71 -7.82
N VAL A 100 -9.58 -6.69 -8.38
CA VAL A 100 -10.20 -7.90 -8.97
C VAL A 100 -9.36 -8.42 -10.14
N VAL A 101 -9.04 -7.56 -11.12
CA VAL A 101 -8.25 -7.97 -12.29
C VAL A 101 -6.88 -8.52 -11.87
N THR A 102 -6.20 -7.88 -10.93
CA THR A 102 -4.88 -8.32 -10.47
C THR A 102 -4.98 -9.64 -9.69
N ARG A 103 -5.99 -9.79 -8.82
CA ARG A 103 -6.24 -11.03 -8.08
C ARG A 103 -6.48 -12.20 -9.02
N ASP A 104 -7.34 -12.00 -10.01
CA ASP A 104 -7.70 -13.04 -10.96
C ASP A 104 -6.49 -13.44 -11.81
N TYR A 105 -5.72 -12.46 -12.29
CA TYR A 105 -4.45 -12.72 -12.98
C TYR A 105 -3.47 -13.52 -12.13
N LEU A 106 -3.24 -13.13 -10.87
CA LEU A 106 -2.29 -13.82 -9.98
C LEU A 106 -2.78 -15.23 -9.57
N ASN A 107 -4.10 -15.43 -9.48
CA ASN A 107 -4.67 -16.76 -9.30
C ASN A 107 -4.42 -17.64 -10.54
N THR A 108 -4.63 -17.13 -11.75
CA THR A 108 -4.37 -17.89 -12.98
C THR A 108 -2.88 -18.16 -13.18
N GLU A 109 -2.03 -17.16 -12.97
CA GLU A 109 -0.60 -17.23 -13.26
C GLU A 109 0.18 -18.09 -12.26
N CYS A 110 -0.12 -17.94 -10.95
CA CYS A 110 0.65 -18.63 -9.92
C CYS A 110 -0.19 -19.16 -8.76
N GLY A 111 -1.53 -19.21 -8.88
CA GLY A 111 -2.40 -19.70 -7.81
C GLY A 111 -2.24 -18.92 -6.51
N MET A 112 -1.91 -17.62 -6.59
CA MET A 112 -1.56 -16.77 -5.44
C MET A 112 -0.31 -17.19 -4.65
N ARG A 113 0.55 -18.07 -5.18
CA ARG A 113 1.86 -18.40 -4.57
C ARG A 113 2.89 -17.31 -4.86
N LEU A 114 2.65 -16.10 -4.37
CA LEU A 114 3.46 -14.90 -4.63
C LEU A 114 4.88 -15.03 -4.10
N ARG A 115 5.07 -15.73 -2.99
CA ARG A 115 6.38 -15.97 -2.37
C ARG A 115 7.34 -16.65 -3.34
N GLU A 116 6.88 -17.68 -4.03
CA GLU A 116 7.65 -18.45 -5.02
C GLU A 116 8.09 -17.61 -6.22
N ARG A 117 7.51 -16.41 -6.42
CA ARG A 117 7.83 -15.51 -7.53
C ARG A 117 8.82 -14.40 -7.14
N LEU A 118 9.22 -14.33 -5.87
CA LEU A 118 10.13 -13.31 -5.33
C LEU A 118 11.52 -13.87 -4.97
N GLU A 119 11.74 -15.15 -5.23
CA GLU A 119 12.99 -15.90 -5.10
C GLU A 119 13.74 -15.92 -6.43
#